data_AF-A0A2N1HHM7-F1
#
_entry.id   AF-A0A2N1HHM7-F1
#
_cell.length_a   1.000
_cell.length_b   1.000
_cell.length_c   1.000
_cell.angle_alpha   90.00
_cell.angle_beta   90.00
_cell.angle_gamma   90.00
#
_symmetry.space_group_name_H-M   'P 1'
#
loop_
_entity.id
_entity.type
_entity.pdbx_description
1 polymer ?
#
loop_
_entity_poly.entity_id
_entity_poly.type
_entity_poly.pdbx_seq_one_letter_code
_entity_poly.pdbx_strand_id
1 'polypeptide(L)'
;MIIRILHWSIVVSVMVAYSTAYYRYWYTTQTEVANWTLLVVHINVGLLILILSIVMFTLYYRLSTSKDSAAPVIITTAKTTLARIIHYALYFMLISLPVSAYLGTGFDIPVLGAFNLPGFFRFEYIEQTVLQKFDMLMITFIEPFANYHRDIASDILLPLLLIGHIGAAIIHYKLKKIRSYCE
;
A
#
# COMPACT_ATOMS: atom_id res chain seq x y z
N MET A 1 18.98 9.41 -7.69
CA MET A 1 18.24 10.48 -6.97
C MET A 1 16.74 10.20 -6.92
N ILE A 2 16.07 9.97 -8.06
CA ILE A 2 14.62 9.72 -8.17
C ILE A 2 14.11 8.57 -7.30
N ILE A 3 14.73 7.38 -7.33
CA ILE A 3 14.29 6.20 -6.54
C ILE A 3 14.25 6.51 -5.04
N ARG A 4 15.22 7.27 -4.55
CA ARG A 4 15.30 7.66 -3.14
C ARG A 4 14.16 8.61 -2.77
N ILE A 5 13.85 9.58 -3.64
CA ILE A 5 12.72 10.50 -3.43
C ILE A 5 11.41 9.70 -3.42
N LEU A 6 11.17 8.84 -4.42
CA LEU A 6 9.98 7.99 -4.49
C LEU A 6 9.81 7.13 -3.24
N HIS A 7 10.89 6.46 -2.80
CA HIS A 7 10.86 5.64 -1.59
C HIS A 7 10.44 6.46 -0.36
N TRP A 8 11.06 7.61 -0.11
CA TRP A 8 10.71 8.44 1.05
C TRP A 8 9.31 9.06 0.93
N SER A 9 8.86 9.41 -0.27
CA SER A 9 7.48 9.86 -0.50
C SER A 9 6.46 8.77 -0.15
N ILE A 10 6.74 7.51 -0.52
CA ILE A 10 5.89 6.37 -0.14
C ILE A 10 5.90 6.18 1.39
N VAL A 11 7.08 6.20 2.03
CA VAL A 11 7.21 6.05 3.48
C VAL A 11 6.40 7.10 4.24
N VAL A 12 6.56 8.38 3.89
CA VAL A 12 5.81 9.47 4.51
C VAL A 12 4.31 9.30 4.27
N SER A 13 3.90 8.92 3.05
CA SER A 13 2.50 8.69 2.73
C SER A 13 1.90 7.54 3.56
N VAL A 14 2.62 6.41 3.70
CA VAL A 14 2.19 5.29 4.54
C VAL A 14 2.04 5.74 6.00
N MET A 15 2.98 6.51 6.53
CA MET A 15 2.88 7.06 7.89
C MET A 15 1.63 7.91 8.07
N VAL A 16 1.32 8.80 7.12
CA VAL A 16 0.11 9.64 7.18
C VAL A 16 -1.17 8.79 7.05
N ALA A 17 -1.18 7.78 6.16
CA ALA A 17 -2.31 6.88 5.99
C ALA A 17 -2.61 6.09 7.28
N TYR A 18 -1.57 5.52 7.92
CA TYR A 18 -1.71 4.84 9.21
C TYR A 18 -2.19 5.82 10.29
N SER A 19 -1.54 6.98 10.41
CA SER A 19 -1.88 7.96 11.45
C SER A 19 -3.35 8.40 11.35
N THR A 20 -3.83 8.71 10.15
CA THR A 20 -5.22 9.10 9.92
C THR A 20 -6.20 7.95 10.16
N ALA A 21 -5.89 6.73 9.74
CA ALA A 21 -6.76 5.57 9.95
C ALA A 21 -6.95 5.25 11.43
N TYR A 22 -5.85 5.09 12.17
CA TYR A 22 -5.91 4.73 13.58
C TYR A 22 -6.37 5.87 14.47
N TYR A 23 -6.09 7.13 14.10
CA TYR A 23 -6.67 8.26 14.80
C TYR A 23 -8.20 8.21 14.70
N ARG A 24 -8.74 7.96 13.50
CA ARG A 24 -10.20 7.81 13.32
C ARG A 24 -10.77 6.68 14.16
N TYR A 25 -10.08 5.54 14.16
CA TYR A 25 -10.53 4.33 14.83
C TYR A 25 -10.58 4.49 16.36
N TRP A 26 -9.59 5.15 16.97
CA TRP A 26 -9.50 5.26 18.43
C TRP A 26 -10.08 6.54 19.02
N TYR A 27 -10.09 7.65 18.28
CA TYR A 27 -10.30 8.98 18.88
C TYR A 27 -11.46 9.78 18.28
N THR A 28 -12.23 9.21 17.34
CA THR A 28 -13.37 9.91 16.73
C THR A 28 -14.53 8.95 16.48
N THR A 29 -15.74 9.49 16.34
CA THR A 29 -16.93 8.75 15.92
C THR A 29 -17.32 9.08 14.47
N GLN A 30 -18.09 8.21 13.81
CA GLN A 30 -18.48 8.39 12.40
C GLN A 30 -19.29 9.67 12.13
N THR A 31 -19.93 10.24 13.14
CA THR A 31 -20.76 11.45 13.02
C THR A 31 -19.96 12.75 13.16
N GLU A 32 -18.69 12.67 13.58
CA GLU A 32 -17.85 13.84 13.77
C GLU A 32 -17.27 14.35 12.44
N VAL A 33 -17.26 15.68 12.27
CA VAL A 33 -16.60 16.34 11.14
C VAL A 33 -15.11 15.96 11.05
N ALA A 34 -14.44 15.84 12.21
CA ALA A 34 -13.05 15.42 12.29
C ALA A 34 -12.83 14.02 11.69
N ASN A 35 -13.73 13.06 11.95
CA ASN A 35 -13.65 11.72 11.39
C ASN A 35 -13.76 11.74 9.86
N TRP A 36 -14.68 12.55 9.32
CA TRP A 36 -14.84 12.71 7.89
C TRP A 36 -13.61 13.36 7.24
N THR A 37 -13.08 14.45 7.82
CA THR A 37 -11.88 15.11 7.31
C THR A 37 -10.69 14.14 7.27
N LEU A 38 -10.49 13.37 8.35
CA LEU A 38 -9.43 12.36 8.40
C LEU A 38 -9.65 11.25 7.36
N LEU A 39 -10.90 10.87 7.07
CA LEU A 39 -11.22 9.88 6.03
C LEU A 39 -10.82 10.39 4.66
N VAL A 40 -11.15 11.64 4.34
CA VAL A 40 -10.79 12.26 3.06
C VAL A 40 -9.26 12.31 2.90
N VAL A 41 -8.53 12.70 3.95
CA VAL A 41 -7.05 12.69 3.94
C VAL A 41 -6.54 11.26 3.73
N HIS A 42 -7.06 10.29 4.50
CA HIS A 42 -6.67 8.88 4.40
C HIS A 42 -6.84 8.34 2.97
N ILE A 43 -8.00 8.57 2.35
CA ILE A 43 -8.29 8.09 1.00
C ILE A 43 -7.36 8.73 -0.03
N ASN A 44 -7.17 10.05 0.02
CA ASN A 44 -6.31 10.75 -0.93
C ASN A 44 -4.84 10.33 -0.81
N VAL A 45 -4.36 10.14 0.42
CA VAL A 45 -3.02 9.61 0.66
C VAL A 45 -2.92 8.14 0.23
N GLY A 46 -3.97 7.34 0.41
CA GLY A 46 -4.07 5.98 -0.13
C GLY A 46 -3.96 5.92 -1.65
N LEU A 47 -4.66 6.82 -2.36
CA LEU A 47 -4.54 6.98 -3.81
C LEU A 47 -3.13 7.40 -4.23
N LEU A 48 -2.50 8.32 -3.49
CA LEU A 48 -1.11 8.70 -3.74
C LEU A 48 -0.15 7.51 -3.56
N ILE A 49 -0.32 6.71 -2.49
CA ILE A 49 0.46 5.49 -2.27
C ILE A 49 0.30 4.53 -3.44
N LEU A 50 -0.92 4.31 -3.93
CA LEU A 50 -1.19 3.45 -5.08
C LEU A 50 -0.40 3.88 -6.31
N ILE A 51 -0.48 5.17 -6.67
CA ILE A 51 0.21 5.73 -7.84
C ILE A 51 1.73 5.62 -7.67
N LEU A 52 2.26 6.06 -6.54
CA LEU A 52 3.70 6.01 -6.27
C LEU A 52 4.24 4.57 -6.27
N SER A 53 3.47 3.62 -5.75
CA SER A 53 3.86 2.21 -5.68
C SER A 53 3.88 1.56 -7.05
N ILE A 54 2.91 1.87 -7.93
CA ILE A 54 2.93 1.43 -9.33
C ILE A 54 4.15 1.99 -10.05
N VAL A 55 4.41 3.29 -9.94
CA VAL A 55 5.58 3.93 -10.56
C VAL A 55 6.88 3.29 -10.06
N MET A 56 7.01 3.11 -8.75
CA MET A 56 8.19 2.50 -8.13
C MET A 56 8.37 1.04 -8.58
N PHE A 57 7.29 0.26 -8.64
CA PHE A 57 7.29 -1.12 -9.13
C PHE A 57 7.72 -1.20 -10.60
N THR A 58 7.14 -0.37 -11.48
CA THR A 58 7.49 -0.35 -12.91
C THR A 58 8.95 0.02 -13.12
N LEU A 59 9.46 1.03 -12.40
CA LEU A 59 10.87 1.41 -12.46
C LEU A 59 11.79 0.28 -11.97
N TYR A 60 11.45 -0.33 -10.84
CA TYR A 60 12.19 -1.45 -10.28
C TYR A 60 12.22 -2.65 -11.23
N TYR A 61 11.07 -3.02 -11.79
CA TYR A 61 10.93 -4.13 -12.74
C TYR A 61 11.78 -3.88 -14.00
N ARG A 62 11.70 -2.68 -14.58
CA ARG A 62 12.49 -2.30 -15.76
C ARG A 62 13.99 -2.37 -15.49
N LEU A 63 14.45 -1.86 -14.34
CA LEU A 63 15.87 -1.92 -13.97
C LEU A 63 16.33 -3.37 -13.76
N SER A 64 15.49 -4.22 -13.18
CA SER A 64 15.82 -5.64 -12.94
C SER A 64 15.89 -6.50 -14.21
N THR A 65 15.24 -6.05 -15.29
CA THR A 65 15.12 -6.80 -16.56
C THR A 65 15.99 -6.23 -17.68
N SER A 66 16.62 -5.07 -17.48
CA SER A 66 17.51 -4.45 -18.46
C SER A 66 18.84 -5.20 -18.56
N LYS A 67 19.15 -5.73 -19.76
CA LYS A 67 20.36 -6.51 -20.08
C LYS A 67 21.68 -5.77 -19.82
N ASP A 68 21.67 -4.44 -19.82
CA ASP A 68 22.87 -3.60 -19.64
C ASP A 68 23.31 -3.43 -18.17
N SER A 69 22.71 -4.18 -17.24
CA SER A 69 23.07 -4.15 -15.82
C SER A 69 24.36 -4.93 -15.55
N ALA A 70 25.48 -4.44 -16.08
CA ALA A 70 26.84 -4.98 -15.88
C ALA A 70 27.38 -4.68 -14.47
N ALA A 71 26.65 -5.05 -13.42
CA ALA A 71 27.15 -5.06 -12.04
C ALA A 71 27.43 -6.51 -11.62
N PRO A 72 28.58 -6.80 -10.96
CA PRO A 72 28.98 -8.16 -10.66
C PRO A 72 28.00 -8.78 -9.67
N VAL A 73 27.18 -9.72 -10.14
CA VAL A 73 26.28 -10.55 -9.31
C VAL A 73 27.13 -11.63 -8.65
N ILE A 74 28.01 -11.23 -7.73
CA ILE A 74 28.73 -12.17 -6.84
C ILE A 74 28.61 -11.68 -5.41
N ILE A 75 27.39 -11.64 -4.86
CA ILE A 75 27.17 -11.72 -3.40
C ILE A 75 25.88 -12.51 -3.12
N THR A 76 26.02 -13.82 -2.85
CA THR A 76 25.05 -14.70 -2.15
C THR A 76 23.61 -14.78 -2.68
N THR A 77 23.36 -15.78 -3.52
CA THR A 77 22.09 -16.09 -4.20
C THR A 77 20.85 -16.24 -3.30
N ALA A 78 21.00 -16.72 -2.06
CA ALA A 78 19.87 -16.87 -1.13
C ALA A 78 19.44 -15.53 -0.49
N LYS A 79 20.39 -14.71 -0.03
CA LYS A 79 20.10 -13.41 0.61
C LYS A 79 19.49 -12.41 -0.36
N THR A 80 19.90 -12.47 -1.64
CA THR A 80 19.31 -11.64 -2.69
C THR A 80 17.89 -12.05 -3.06
N THR A 81 17.55 -13.34 -2.94
CA THR A 81 16.23 -13.86 -3.30
C THR A 81 15.17 -13.48 -2.27
N LEU A 82 15.47 -13.63 -0.98
CA LEU A 82 14.56 -13.24 0.09
C LEU A 82 14.28 -11.73 0.09
N ALA A 83 15.31 -10.90 -0.14
CA ALA A 83 15.13 -9.46 -0.28
C ALA A 83 14.21 -9.08 -1.45
N ARG A 84 14.30 -9.78 -2.59
CA ARG A 84 13.38 -9.57 -3.72
C ARG A 84 11.95 -9.97 -3.36
N ILE A 85 11.76 -11.10 -2.69
CA ILE A 85 10.43 -11.58 -2.26
C ILE A 85 9.77 -10.54 -1.36
N ILE A 86 10.49 -10.01 -0.36
CA ILE A 86 9.96 -8.99 0.54
C ILE A 86 9.57 -7.72 -0.22
N HIS A 87 10.39 -7.24 -1.17
CA HIS A 87 10.04 -6.07 -1.97
C HIS A 87 8.80 -6.32 -2.84
N TYR A 88 8.70 -7.47 -3.50
CA TYR A 88 7.50 -7.81 -4.28
C TYR A 88 6.25 -7.93 -3.40
N ALA A 89 6.37 -8.54 -2.21
CA ALA A 89 5.30 -8.61 -1.24
C ALA A 89 4.87 -7.19 -0.79
N LEU A 90 5.82 -6.29 -0.50
CA LEU A 90 5.50 -4.91 -0.15
C LEU A 90 4.81 -4.16 -1.29
N TYR A 91 5.30 -4.27 -2.53
CA TYR A 91 4.63 -3.65 -3.68
C TYR A 91 3.21 -4.19 -3.86
N PHE A 92 3.05 -5.51 -3.74
CA PHE A 92 1.73 -6.12 -3.79
C PHE A 92 0.81 -5.54 -2.71
N MET A 93 1.26 -5.47 -1.46
CA MET A 93 0.45 -4.94 -0.35
C MET A 93 0.11 -3.46 -0.53
N LEU A 94 1.07 -2.63 -0.97
CA LEU A 94 0.83 -1.20 -1.17
C LEU A 94 -0.13 -0.90 -2.33
N ILE A 95 -0.32 -1.86 -3.25
CA ILE A 95 -1.29 -1.77 -4.34
C ILE A 95 -2.63 -2.41 -3.92
N SER A 96 -2.61 -3.58 -3.29
CA SER A 96 -3.82 -4.31 -2.92
C SER A 96 -4.63 -3.59 -1.85
N LEU A 97 -3.99 -2.91 -0.89
CA LEU A 97 -4.67 -2.18 0.18
C LEU A 97 -5.58 -1.04 -0.34
N PRO A 98 -5.12 -0.08 -1.17
CA PRO A 98 -5.99 0.93 -1.73
C PRO A 98 -7.06 0.35 -2.67
N VAL A 99 -6.73 -0.70 -3.44
CA VAL A 99 -7.68 -1.36 -4.34
C VAL A 99 -8.79 -2.04 -3.54
N SER A 100 -8.45 -2.75 -2.48
CA SER A 100 -9.47 -3.39 -1.62
C SER A 100 -10.30 -2.35 -0.87
N ALA A 101 -9.72 -1.23 -0.45
CA ALA A 101 -10.49 -0.12 0.11
C ALA A 101 -11.51 0.43 -0.90
N TYR A 102 -11.09 0.65 -2.15
CA TYR A 102 -11.99 1.12 -3.21
C TYR A 102 -13.15 0.15 -3.46
N LEU A 103 -12.84 -1.15 -3.56
CA LEU A 103 -13.86 -2.20 -3.71
C LEU A 103 -14.76 -2.30 -2.48
N GLY A 104 -14.22 -2.05 -1.29
CA GLY A 104 -14.95 -2.02 -0.02
C GLY A 104 -15.73 -0.73 0.25
N THR A 105 -15.67 0.26 -0.65
CA THR A 105 -16.26 1.59 -0.44
C THR A 105 -17.53 1.77 -1.27
N GLY A 106 -18.62 2.15 -0.60
CA GLY A 106 -19.92 2.39 -1.24
C GLY A 106 -20.27 3.85 -1.57
N PHE A 107 -19.39 4.79 -1.25
CA PHE A 107 -19.61 6.22 -1.48
C PHE A 107 -18.60 6.80 -2.47
N ASP A 108 -18.90 7.99 -2.98
CA ASP A 108 -18.02 8.66 -3.94
C ASP A 108 -16.78 9.21 -3.27
N ILE A 109 -15.63 9.01 -3.90
CA ILE A 109 -14.34 9.41 -3.35
C ILE A 109 -14.03 10.85 -3.77
N PRO A 110 -13.96 11.81 -2.83
CA PRO A 110 -13.56 13.17 -3.14
C PRO A 110 -12.04 13.24 -3.38
N VAL A 111 -11.64 13.26 -4.64
CA VAL A 111 -10.23 13.33 -5.04
C VAL A 111 -9.75 14.76 -4.94
N LEU A 112 -8.90 15.03 -3.95
CA LEU A 112 -8.29 16.32 -3.63
C LEU A 112 -9.30 17.48 -3.46
N GLY A 113 -10.59 17.17 -3.27
CA GLY A 113 -11.68 18.15 -3.30
C GLY A 113 -11.97 18.74 -4.68
N ALA A 114 -11.33 18.25 -5.75
CA ALA A 114 -11.48 18.76 -7.11
C ALA A 114 -12.59 18.05 -7.90
N PHE A 115 -12.73 16.74 -7.73
CA PHE A 115 -13.78 15.93 -8.36
C PHE A 115 -14.11 14.70 -7.52
N ASN A 116 -15.24 14.07 -7.82
CA ASN A 116 -15.67 12.85 -7.16
C ASN A 116 -15.48 11.65 -8.10
N LEU A 117 -14.65 10.69 -7.67
CA LEU A 117 -14.57 9.39 -8.33
C LEU A 117 -15.78 8.56 -7.88
N PRO A 118 -16.61 8.03 -8.79
CA PRO A 118 -17.76 7.21 -8.41
C PRO A 118 -17.32 6.03 -7.55
N GLY A 119 -18.02 5.81 -6.45
CA GLY A 119 -17.81 4.61 -5.65
C GLY A 119 -18.09 3.34 -6.46
N PHE A 120 -17.47 2.21 -6.09
CA PHE A 120 -17.63 0.95 -6.80
C PHE A 120 -19.11 0.52 -6.95
N PHE A 121 -19.96 0.90 -6.00
CA PHE A 121 -21.40 0.59 -6.02
C PHE A 121 -22.27 1.52 -6.84
N ARG A 122 -21.75 2.63 -7.33
CA ARG A 122 -22.57 3.55 -8.14
C ARG A 122 -22.94 2.99 -9.51
N PHE A 123 -22.29 1.91 -9.93
CA PHE A 123 -22.54 1.28 -11.21
C PHE A 123 -23.64 0.23 -11.08
N GLU A 124 -24.84 0.56 -11.59
CA GLU A 124 -26.02 -0.32 -11.55
C GLU A 124 -25.74 -1.73 -12.11
N TYR A 125 -24.92 -1.82 -13.17
CA TYR A 125 -24.52 -3.10 -13.75
C TYR A 125 -23.80 -4.01 -12.73
N ILE A 126 -23.00 -3.43 -11.82
CA ILE A 126 -22.26 -4.19 -10.80
C ILE A 126 -23.25 -4.75 -9.79
N GLU A 127 -24.20 -3.94 -9.33
CA GLU A 127 -25.25 -4.39 -8.41
C GLU A 127 -26.10 -5.51 -9.01
N GLN A 128 -26.56 -5.34 -10.25
CA GLN A 128 -27.31 -6.37 -10.95
C GLN A 128 -26.48 -7.65 -11.12
N THR A 129 -25.19 -7.53 -11.46
CA THR A 129 -24.30 -8.69 -11.63
C THR A 129 -24.09 -9.43 -10.31
N VAL A 130 -23.86 -8.71 -9.21
CA VAL A 130 -23.66 -9.30 -7.88
C VAL A 130 -24.91 -10.04 -7.43
N LEU A 131 -26.08 -9.40 -7.54
CA LEU A 131 -27.36 -10.02 -7.19
C LEU A 131 -27.66 -11.25 -8.07
N GLN A 132 -27.53 -11.13 -9.39
CA GLN A 132 -27.99 -12.19 -10.31
C GLN A 132 -27.01 -13.35 -10.46
N LYS A 133 -25.69 -13.10 -10.40
CA LYS A 133 -24.69 -14.16 -10.63
C LYS A 133 -24.15 -14.76 -9.34
N PHE A 134 -24.07 -13.96 -8.28
CA PHE A 134 -23.51 -14.42 -7.01
C PHE A 134 -24.59 -14.71 -5.97
N ASP A 135 -25.85 -14.35 -6.22
CA ASP A 135 -26.98 -14.54 -5.29
C ASP A 135 -26.69 -13.94 -3.90
N MET A 136 -26.05 -12.77 -3.89
CA MET A 136 -25.62 -12.09 -2.68
C MET A 136 -26.04 -10.62 -2.71
N LEU A 137 -26.31 -10.07 -1.52
CA LEU A 137 -26.45 -8.64 -1.35
C LEU A 137 -25.10 -7.94 -1.57
N MET A 138 -25.15 -6.70 -2.06
CA MET A 138 -23.96 -5.90 -2.31
C MET A 138 -23.09 -5.71 -1.06
N ILE A 139 -23.72 -5.53 0.11
CA ILE A 139 -23.03 -5.41 1.39
C ILE A 139 -22.22 -6.67 1.73
N THR A 140 -22.79 -7.86 1.50
CA THR A 140 -22.13 -9.15 1.73
C THR A 140 -20.96 -9.34 0.76
N PHE A 141 -21.09 -8.85 -0.47
CA PHE A 141 -20.02 -8.92 -1.47
C PHE A 141 -18.79 -8.10 -1.07
N ILE A 142 -18.95 -6.95 -0.40
CA ILE A 142 -17.81 -6.09 -0.07
C ILE A 142 -17.14 -6.33 1.26
N GLU A 143 -17.85 -6.94 2.19
CA GLU A 143 -17.37 -7.22 3.52
C GLU A 143 -15.97 -7.88 3.51
N PRO A 144 -15.66 -8.86 2.64
CA PRO A 144 -14.32 -9.43 2.55
C PRO A 144 -13.23 -8.42 2.19
N PHE A 145 -13.51 -7.44 1.32
CA PHE A 145 -12.53 -6.42 0.93
C PHE A 145 -12.30 -5.39 2.04
N ALA A 146 -13.36 -5.02 2.76
CA ALA A 146 -13.27 -4.14 3.92
C ALA A 146 -12.49 -4.82 5.07
N ASN A 147 -12.80 -6.08 5.36
CA ASN A 147 -12.12 -6.89 6.36
C ASN A 147 -10.66 -7.16 5.98
N TYR A 148 -10.39 -7.47 4.70
CA TYR A 148 -9.01 -7.58 4.23
C TYR A 148 -8.26 -6.27 4.41
N HIS A 149 -8.82 -5.12 4.00
CA HIS A 149 -8.16 -3.83 4.10
C HIS A 149 -7.78 -3.49 5.55
N ARG A 150 -8.75 -3.58 6.47
CA ARG A 150 -8.58 -3.16 7.87
C ARG A 150 -7.88 -4.23 8.71
N ASP A 151 -8.46 -5.41 8.79
CA ASP A 151 -8.13 -6.38 9.86
C ASP A 151 -6.97 -7.30 9.49
N ILE A 152 -6.83 -7.65 8.22
CA ILE A 152 -5.79 -8.60 7.78
C ILE A 152 -4.57 -7.85 7.23
N ALA A 153 -4.79 -7.01 6.23
CA ALA A 153 -3.72 -6.36 5.50
C ALA A 153 -3.08 -5.22 6.30
N SER A 154 -3.87 -4.31 6.87
CA SER A 154 -3.37 -3.15 7.61
C SER A 154 -2.88 -3.51 9.02
N ASP A 155 -3.63 -4.32 9.77
CA ASP A 155 -3.28 -4.63 11.17
C ASP A 155 -2.17 -5.68 11.31
N ILE A 156 -2.06 -6.62 10.35
CA ILE A 156 -1.18 -7.79 10.49
C ILE A 156 -0.10 -7.83 9.41
N LEU A 157 -0.50 -7.98 8.14
CA LEU A 157 0.44 -8.33 7.07
C LEU A 157 1.43 -7.19 6.75
N LEU A 158 0.92 -5.98 6.54
CA LEU A 158 1.77 -4.85 6.17
C LEU A 158 2.74 -4.46 7.31
N PRO A 159 2.34 -4.35 8.59
CA PRO A 159 3.26 -4.09 9.69
C PRO A 159 4.36 -5.15 9.82
N LEU A 160 4.02 -6.43 9.66
CA LEU A 160 5.00 -7.53 9.70
C LEU A 160 6.05 -7.36 8.60
N LEU A 161 5.62 -7.06 7.37
CA LEU A 161 6.52 -6.83 6.24
C LEU A 161 7.38 -5.57 6.43
N LEU A 162 6.81 -4.48 6.96
CA LEU A 162 7.53 -3.24 7.24
C LEU A 162 8.60 -3.45 8.32
N ILE A 163 8.27 -4.14 9.42
CA ILE A 163 9.23 -4.49 10.48
C ILE A 163 10.38 -5.31 9.90
N GLY A 164 10.07 -6.33 9.09
CA GLY A 164 11.09 -7.14 8.42
C GLY A 164 12.00 -6.31 7.50
N HIS A 165 11.41 -5.42 6.71
CA HIS A 165 12.14 -4.53 5.80
C HIS A 165 13.04 -3.53 6.53
N ILE A 166 12.52 -2.84 7.55
CA ILE A 166 13.25 -1.87 8.36
C ILE A 166 14.37 -2.58 9.15
N GLY A 167 14.07 -3.73 9.75
CA GLY A 167 15.05 -4.54 10.48
C GLY A 167 16.21 -4.97 9.60
N ALA A 168 15.92 -5.48 8.39
CA ALA A 168 16.95 -5.82 7.41
C ALA A 168 17.81 -4.60 7.05
N ALA A 169 17.20 -3.44 6.77
CA ALA A 169 17.93 -2.21 6.45
C ALA A 169 18.90 -1.78 7.56
N ILE A 170 18.47 -1.85 8.83
CA ILE A 170 19.30 -1.53 9.99
C ILE A 170 20.49 -2.50 10.11
N ILE A 171 20.25 -3.80 9.95
CA ILE A 171 21.31 -4.82 10.01
C ILE A 171 22.33 -4.58 8.89
N HIS A 172 21.87 -4.38 7.66
CA HIS A 172 22.75 -4.10 6.53
C HIS A 172 23.56 -2.82 6.72
N TYR A 173 22.95 -1.76 7.25
CA TYR A 173 23.64 -0.51 7.57
C TYR A 173 24.76 -0.73 8.60
N LYS A 174 24.47 -1.46 9.70
CA LYS A 174 25.47 -1.77 10.74
C LYS A 174 26.62 -2.61 10.19
N LEU A 175 26.33 -3.66 9.43
CA LEU A 175 27.37 -4.53 8.85
C LEU A 175 28.26 -3.79 7.85
N LYS A 176 27.68 -2.93 7.00
CA LYS A 176 28.45 -2.10 6.07
C LYS A 176 29.36 -1.12 6.81
N LYS A 177 28.86 -0.50 7.88
CA LYS A 177 29.62 0.43 8.71
C LYS A 177 30.79 -0.25 9.43
N ILE A 178 30.63 -1.48 9.91
CA ILE A 178 31.72 -2.24 10.53
C ILE A 178 32.84 -2.50 9.51
N ARG A 179 32.48 -2.94 8.30
CA ARG A 179 33.46 -3.22 7.24
C ARG A 179 34.30 -2.00 6.85
N SER A 180 33.69 -0.80 6.80
CA SER A 180 34.41 0.44 6.48
C SER A 180 35.41 0.90 7.55
N TYR A 181 35.42 0.30 8.75
CA TYR A 181 36.44 0.57 9.77
C TYR A 181 37.59 -0.45 9.75
N CYS A 182 37.48 -1.53 8.95
CA CYS A 182 38.50 -2.58 8.83
C CYS A 182 39.30 -2.49 7.52
N GLU A 183 38.96 -1.56 6.63
CA GLU A 183 39.68 -1.18 5.41
C GLU A 183 40.37 0.17 5.64
#